data_AF-A0A2M7VBB6-F1
#
_entry.id   AF-A0A2M7VBB6-F1
#
_cell.length_a   1.000
_cell.length_b   1.000
_cell.length_c   1.000
_cell.angle_alpha   90.00
_cell.angle_beta   90.00
_cell.angle_gamma   90.00
#
_symmetry.space_group_name_H-M   'P 1'
#
loop_
_entity.id
_entity.type
_entity.pdbx_description
1 polymer ?
#
loop_
_entity_poly.entity_id
_entity_poly.type
_entity_poly.pdbx_seq_one_letter_code
_entity_poly.pdbx_strand_id
1 'polypeptide(L)'
;MNDVIKFGKKLFTFSVVAMTLAWSLGVSALVPSVVHAEGECPVLSAGDLVKLQGQSAVFLLNSQMERLYFPNAEVYKTWYTDFSGVNNLTQTCFSAYP
;
A
#
# COMPACT_ATOMS: atom_id res chain seq x y z
N MET A 1 -59.16 -10.24 -9.15
CA MET A 1 -58.72 -9.78 -7.80
C MET A 1 -57.64 -10.66 -7.17
N ASN A 2 -57.47 -11.93 -7.57
CA ASN A 2 -56.47 -12.82 -6.96
C ASN A 2 -55.01 -12.53 -7.41
N ASP A 3 -54.82 -12.06 -8.64
CA ASP A 3 -53.47 -11.78 -9.18
C ASP A 3 -52.84 -10.50 -8.61
N VAL A 4 -53.65 -9.49 -8.28
CA VAL A 4 -53.18 -8.23 -7.68
C VAL A 4 -52.62 -8.47 -6.26
N ILE A 5 -53.24 -9.37 -5.51
CA ILE A 5 -52.77 -9.77 -4.16
C ILE A 5 -51.48 -10.60 -4.24
N LYS A 6 -51.36 -11.48 -5.25
CA LYS A 6 -50.13 -12.25 -5.49
C LYS A 6 -48.98 -11.36 -5.96
N PHE A 7 -49.26 -10.32 -6.76
CA PHE A 7 -48.27 -9.37 -7.24
C PHE A 7 -47.76 -8.46 -6.11
N GLY A 8 -48.66 -7.99 -5.23
CA GLY A 8 -48.29 -7.23 -4.03
C GLY A 8 -47.37 -8.00 -3.07
N LYS A 9 -47.66 -9.30 -2.85
CA LYS A 9 -46.77 -10.18 -2.06
C LYS A 9 -45.38 -10.30 -2.67
N LYS A 10 -45.28 -10.45 -4.00
CA LYS A 10 -43.99 -10.55 -4.69
C LYS A 10 -43.19 -9.25 -4.61
N LEU A 11 -43.82 -8.10 -4.82
CA LEU A 11 -43.16 -6.79 -4.73
C LEU A 11 -42.59 -6.51 -3.34
N PHE A 12 -43.28 -6.92 -2.27
CA PHE A 12 -42.77 -6.75 -0.92
C PHE A 12 -41.49 -7.56 -0.67
N THR A 13 -41.45 -8.82 -1.09
CA THR A 13 -40.25 -9.66 -0.98
C THR A 13 -39.11 -9.12 -1.86
N PHE A 14 -39.40 -8.66 -3.08
CA PHE A 14 -38.40 -8.05 -3.95
C PHE A 14 -37.79 -6.76 -3.36
N SER A 15 -38.60 -5.93 -2.72
CA SER A 15 -38.14 -4.70 -2.06
C SER A 15 -37.17 -4.99 -0.91
N VAL A 16 -37.52 -5.94 -0.03
CA VAL A 16 -36.67 -6.31 1.11
C VAL A 16 -35.34 -6.91 0.66
N VAL A 17 -35.35 -7.74 -0.38
CA VAL A 17 -34.13 -8.35 -0.96
C VAL A 17 -33.25 -7.30 -1.64
N ALA A 18 -33.83 -6.37 -2.39
CA ALA A 18 -33.07 -5.27 -2.99
C ALA A 18 -32.44 -4.34 -1.94
N MET A 19 -33.18 -4.04 -0.87
CA MET A 19 -32.69 -3.22 0.24
C MET A 19 -31.52 -3.91 0.95
N THR A 20 -31.61 -5.22 1.21
CA THR A 20 -30.51 -5.96 1.86
C THR A 20 -29.27 -6.03 0.98
N LEU A 21 -29.42 -6.27 -0.33
CA LEU A 21 -28.28 -6.24 -1.26
C LEU A 21 -27.63 -4.85 -1.35
N ALA A 22 -28.41 -3.77 -1.31
CA ALA A 22 -27.88 -2.41 -1.30
C ALA A 22 -27.06 -2.10 -0.03
N TRP A 23 -27.52 -2.54 1.15
CA TRP A 23 -26.75 -2.42 2.39
C TRP A 23 -25.51 -3.32 2.41
N SER A 24 -25.59 -4.53 1.86
CA SER A 24 -24.43 -5.44 1.80
C SER A 24 -23.33 -4.95 0.87
N LEU A 25 -23.68 -4.34 -0.27
CA LEU A 25 -22.70 -3.76 -1.20
C LEU A 25 -22.22 -2.37 -0.75
N GLY A 26 -23.07 -1.60 -0.07
CA GLY A 26 -22.72 -0.27 0.46
C GLY A 26 -21.63 -0.32 1.53
N VAL A 27 -21.59 -1.37 2.37
CA VAL A 27 -20.53 -1.54 3.38
C VAL A 27 -19.22 -2.06 2.76
N SER A 28 -19.27 -2.81 1.66
CA SER A 28 -18.07 -3.21 0.89
C SER A 28 -17.44 -2.05 0.10
N ALA A 29 -18.06 -0.89 0.00
CA ALA A 29 -17.41 0.33 -0.50
C ALA A 29 -16.71 1.13 0.62
N LEU A 30 -16.95 0.76 1.88
CA LEU A 30 -16.36 1.36 3.07
C LEU A 30 -15.29 0.46 3.70
N VAL A 31 -14.90 -0.64 3.05
CA VAL A 31 -13.59 -1.23 3.36
C VAL A 31 -12.60 -0.09 3.12
N PRO A 32 -11.81 0.32 4.12
CA PRO A 32 -10.71 1.23 3.87
C PRO A 32 -9.89 0.55 2.78
N SER A 33 -9.99 1.08 1.56
CA SER A 33 -9.06 0.79 0.49
C SER A 33 -7.70 0.89 1.15
N VAL A 34 -7.05 -0.27 1.26
CA VAL A 34 -5.70 -0.44 1.80
C VAL A 34 -4.94 0.80 1.42
N VAL A 35 -4.50 1.55 2.43
CA VAL A 35 -3.81 2.83 2.32
C VAL A 35 -2.90 2.75 1.11
N HIS A 36 -3.36 3.31 -0.01
CA HIS A 36 -2.51 3.50 -1.16
C HIS A 36 -1.60 4.62 -0.70
N ALA A 37 -0.44 4.23 -0.16
CA ALA A 37 0.68 5.13 -0.03
C ALA A 37 0.84 5.77 -1.41
N GLU A 38 0.41 7.02 -1.48
CA GLU A 38 0.56 7.92 -2.60
C GLU A 38 2.06 8.08 -2.87
N GLY A 39 2.53 7.24 -3.78
CA GLY A 39 3.92 7.08 -4.14
C GLY A 39 4.11 5.63 -4.54
N GLU A 40 4.35 5.39 -5.83
CA GLU A 40 4.85 4.10 -6.31
C GLU A 40 6.19 3.84 -5.60
N CYS A 41 6.13 3.26 -4.40
CA CYS A 41 7.31 2.82 -3.71
C CYS A 41 7.86 1.66 -4.54
N PRO A 42 9.13 1.71 -4.98
CA PRO A 42 9.71 0.59 -5.67
C PRO A 42 9.61 -0.65 -4.77
N VAL A 43 9.54 -1.82 -5.39
CA VAL A 43 9.55 -3.08 -4.64
C VAL A 43 10.99 -3.26 -4.16
N LEU A 44 11.23 -3.01 -2.88
CA LEU A 44 12.56 -3.16 -2.28
C LEU A 44 12.68 -4.51 -1.58
N SER A 45 13.86 -5.11 -1.69
CA SER A 45 14.23 -6.35 -1.05
C SER A 45 15.38 -6.16 -0.07
N ALA A 46 15.60 -7.18 0.76
CA ALA A 46 16.75 -7.24 1.64
C ALA A 46 18.05 -7.18 0.82
N GLY A 47 18.97 -6.30 1.22
CA GLY A 47 20.21 -6.02 0.50
C GLY A 47 20.15 -4.80 -0.42
N ASP A 48 18.97 -4.22 -0.63
CA ASP A 48 18.85 -3.01 -1.44
C ASP A 48 19.41 -1.79 -0.73
N LEU A 49 20.03 -0.94 -1.55
CA LEU A 49 20.55 0.34 -1.15
C LEU A 49 19.53 1.43 -1.44
N VAL A 50 19.26 2.26 -0.44
CA VAL A 50 18.26 3.31 -0.51
C VAL A 50 18.84 4.63 -0.09
N LYS A 51 18.35 5.70 -0.72
CA LYS A 51 18.60 7.07 -0.27
C LYS A 51 17.31 7.86 -0.36
N LEU A 52 17.17 8.83 0.53
CA LEU A 52 16.09 9.78 0.44
C LEU A 52 16.39 10.78 -0.68
N GLN A 53 15.40 11.08 -1.53
CA GLN A 53 15.55 12.14 -2.53
C GLN A 53 15.99 13.47 -1.87
N GLY A 54 17.06 14.06 -2.40
CA GLY A 54 17.62 15.32 -1.89
C GLY A 54 18.59 15.16 -0.71
N GLN A 55 18.83 13.95 -0.21
CA GLN A 55 19.87 13.68 0.78
C GLN A 55 20.98 12.78 0.23
N SER A 56 22.19 12.96 0.75
CA SER A 56 23.37 12.17 0.40
C SER A 56 23.55 10.92 1.28
N ALA A 57 22.73 10.75 2.32
CA ALA A 57 22.78 9.61 3.21
C ALA A 57 22.26 8.35 2.48
N VAL A 58 23.09 7.31 2.46
CA VAL A 58 22.75 6.00 1.90
C VAL A 58 22.49 5.05 3.05
N PHE A 59 21.48 4.22 2.89
CA PHE A 59 21.09 3.18 3.85
C PHE A 59 21.02 1.83 3.14
N LEU A 60 21.39 0.76 3.85
CA LEU A 60 21.23 -0.62 3.39
C LEU A 60 20.04 -1.24 4.11
N LEU A 61 19.14 -1.90 3.38
CA LEU A 61 18.07 -2.67 4.00
C LEU A 61 18.56 -4.06 4.39
N ASN A 62 18.44 -4.43 5.66
CA ASN A 62 18.77 -5.78 6.11
C ASN A 62 17.63 -6.78 5.82
N SER A 63 17.81 -8.06 6.19
CA SER A 63 16.78 -9.11 6.02
C SER A 63 15.50 -8.88 6.85
N GLN A 64 15.56 -7.98 7.83
CA GLN A 64 14.44 -7.58 8.68
C GLN A 64 13.78 -6.28 8.19
N MET A 65 14.18 -5.77 7.02
CA MET A 65 13.74 -4.49 6.45
C MET A 65 14.09 -3.27 7.30
N GLU A 66 15.13 -3.35 8.12
CA GLU A 66 15.66 -2.24 8.91
C GLU A 66 16.75 -1.51 8.13
N ARG A 67 16.83 -0.19 8.31
CA ARG A 67 17.82 0.66 7.65
C ARG A 67 19.14 0.68 8.41
N LEU A 68 20.18 0.10 7.80
CA LEU A 68 21.55 0.22 8.27
C LEU A 68 22.21 1.46 7.68
N TYR A 69 22.75 2.32 8.54
CA TYR A 69 23.37 3.58 8.16
C TYR A 69 24.86 3.42 7.84
N PHE A 70 25.30 4.05 6.75
CA PHE A 70 26.73 4.18 6.44
C PHE A 70 27.30 5.48 7.04
N PRO A 71 28.29 5.41 7.94
CA PRO A 71 28.83 6.59 8.63
C PRO A 71 29.56 7.57 7.72
N ASN A 72 30.19 7.07 6.65
CA ASN A 72 30.88 7.88 5.67
C ASN A 72 30.94 7.16 4.31
N ALA A 73 31.30 7.89 3.26
CA ALA A 73 31.39 7.36 1.90
C ALA A 73 32.54 6.35 1.71
N GLU A 74 33.59 6.39 2.54
CA GLU A 74 34.71 5.44 2.46
C GLU A 74 34.27 4.04 2.88
N VAL A 75 33.47 3.94 3.96
CA VAL A 75 32.88 2.67 4.40
C VAL A 75 31.91 2.13 3.37
N TYR A 76 31.12 2.98 2.71
CA TYR A 76 30.29 2.51 1.60
C TYR A 76 31.15 1.95 0.45
N LYS A 77 32.24 2.66 0.09
CA LYS A 77 33.13 2.26 -1.00
C LYS A 77 33.94 0.99 -0.74
N THR A 78 34.03 0.52 0.50
CA THR A 78 34.64 -0.79 0.79
C THR A 78 33.71 -1.96 0.49
N TRP A 79 32.41 -1.71 0.35
CA TRP A 79 31.38 -2.71 0.02
C TRP A 79 30.91 -2.61 -1.43
N TYR A 80 30.80 -1.38 -1.95
CA TYR A 80 30.25 -1.08 -3.27
C TYR A 80 31.19 -0.17 -4.06
N THR A 81 31.45 -0.48 -5.32
CA THR A 81 32.34 0.32 -6.19
C THR A 81 31.78 1.71 -6.50
N ASP A 82 30.45 1.84 -6.57
CA ASP A 82 29.76 3.02 -7.07
C ASP A 82 28.33 3.14 -6.51
N PHE A 83 27.68 4.28 -6.78
CA PHE A 83 26.34 4.61 -6.25
C PHE A 83 25.20 4.30 -7.24
N SER A 84 25.48 3.57 -8.33
CA SER A 84 24.48 3.33 -9.38
C SER A 84 23.35 2.39 -8.93
N GLY A 85 23.62 1.54 -7.93
CA GLY A 85 22.63 0.63 -7.34
C GLY A 85 21.76 1.26 -6.24
N VAL A 86 21.90 2.57 -5.98
CA VAL A 86 21.16 3.22 -4.88
C VAL A 86 19.81 3.75 -5.35
N ASN A 87 18.74 3.15 -4.86
CA ASN A 87 17.37 3.54 -5.15
C ASN A 87 17.01 4.85 -4.44
N ASN A 88 16.43 5.79 -5.19
CA ASN A 88 15.90 7.03 -4.64
C ASN A 88 14.48 6.81 -4.14
N LEU A 89 14.26 6.98 -2.84
CA LEU A 89 12.94 6.91 -2.23
C LEU A 89 12.39 8.31 -1.98
N THR A 90 11.07 8.45 -2.10
CA THR A 90 10.33 9.61 -1.61
C THR A 90 10.22 9.55 -0.08
N GLN A 91 9.99 10.69 0.57
CA GLN A 91 9.85 10.76 2.04
C GLN A 91 8.78 9.81 2.59
N THR A 92 7.68 9.65 1.85
CA THR A 92 6.57 8.76 2.20
C THR A 92 7.04 7.30 2.29
N CYS A 93 7.78 6.81 1.29
CA CYS A 93 8.30 5.45 1.27
C CYS A 93 9.44 5.25 2.28
N PHE A 94 10.29 6.27 2.44
CA PHE A 94 11.43 6.19 3.36
C PHE A 94 11.00 6.08 4.84
N SER A 95 9.85 6.67 5.19
CA SER A 95 9.30 6.64 6.55
C SER A 95 8.62 5.30 6.91
N ALA A 96 8.36 4.44 5.91
CA ALA A 96 7.77 3.12 6.11
C ALA A 96 8.78 2.10 6.68
N TYR A 97 10.08 2.37 6.52
CA TYR A 97 11.14 1.50 7.02
C TYR A 97 11.70 2.05 8.33
N PRO A 98 11.86 1.22 9.38
CA PRO A 98 12.44 1.62 10.66
C PRO A 98 13.94 1.96 10.54
#